data_AF-A0A7S0Z405-F1
#
_entry.id   AF-A0A7S0Z405-F1
#
_cell.length_a   1.000
_cell.length_b   1.000
_cell.length_c   1.000
_cell.angle_alpha   90.00
_cell.angle_beta   90.00
_cell.angle_gamma   90.00
#
_symmetry.space_group_name_H-M   'P 1'
#
loop_
_entity.id
_entity.type
_entity.pdbx_description
1 polymer ?
#
loop_
_entity_poly.entity_id
_entity_poly.type
_entity_poly.pdbx_seq_one_letter_code
_entity_poly.pdbx_strand_id
1 'polypeptide(L)'
;MGDVAASLTPDVRRDKLLPLVEAFTSDVSRWVRNAAFQHLGPLIATLSADEVTPQILQLFSSMATGKCNGGAGDSEMPNHCAYNFPAVVLTVGREGWPLLRDAYAELVKDIQWKVRRTLAFSLHELSLILGPELTAGSLLDAMDAFLSDLDEVK
;
A
#
# COMPACT_ATOMS: atom_id res chain seq x y z
N MET A 1 -11.23 -8.17 -8.06
CA MET A 1 -11.65 -8.52 -6.68
C MET A 1 -12.30 -7.36 -5.93
N GLY A 2 -11.86 -6.10 -6.10
CA GLY A 2 -12.44 -4.94 -5.39
C GLY A 2 -13.97 -4.79 -5.56
N ASP A 3 -14.49 -4.91 -6.79
CA ASP A 3 -15.94 -4.80 -7.03
C ASP A 3 -16.78 -5.88 -6.33
N VAL A 4 -16.23 -7.08 -6.17
CA VAL A 4 -16.89 -8.17 -5.45
C VAL A 4 -16.85 -7.90 -3.96
N ALA A 5 -15.72 -7.46 -3.41
CA ALA A 5 -15.58 -7.15 -1.99
C ALA A 5 -16.54 -6.03 -1.55
N ALA A 6 -16.66 -4.97 -2.37
CA ALA A 6 -17.57 -3.86 -2.10
C ALA A 6 -19.05 -4.29 -2.08
N SER A 7 -19.41 -5.37 -2.79
CA SER A 7 -20.77 -5.93 -2.81
C SER A 7 -21.12 -6.82 -1.61
N LEU A 8 -20.12 -7.21 -0.80
CA LEU A 8 -20.32 -8.05 0.39
C LEU A 8 -20.66 -7.21 1.62
N THR A 9 -21.40 -7.78 2.57
CA THR A 9 -21.61 -7.14 3.87
C THR A 9 -20.31 -7.15 4.70
N PRO A 10 -20.13 -6.19 5.64
CA PRO A 10 -18.95 -6.15 6.50
C PRO A 10 -18.68 -7.49 7.23
N ASP A 11 -19.72 -8.14 7.74
CA ASP A 11 -19.59 -9.44 8.43
C ASP A 11 -19.05 -10.53 7.50
N VAL A 12 -19.52 -10.58 6.24
CA VAL A 12 -19.03 -11.56 5.27
C VAL A 12 -17.58 -11.25 4.87
N ARG A 13 -17.22 -9.97 4.75
CA ARG A 13 -15.83 -9.59 4.48
C ARG A 13 -14.93 -10.04 5.63
N ARG A 14 -15.28 -9.69 6.86
CA ARG A 14 -14.52 -10.01 8.07
C ARG A 14 -14.38 -11.52 8.29
N ASP A 15 -15.49 -12.25 8.24
CA ASP A 15 -15.51 -13.65 8.69
C ASP A 15 -15.06 -14.63 7.60
N LYS A 16 -15.10 -14.22 6.32
CA LYS A 16 -14.80 -15.11 5.19
C LYS A 16 -13.74 -14.58 4.25
N LEU A 17 -13.86 -13.32 3.80
CA LEU A 17 -12.97 -12.78 2.77
C LEU A 17 -11.56 -12.51 3.30
N LEU A 18 -11.43 -11.81 4.43
CA LEU A 18 -10.12 -11.47 5.00
C LEU A 18 -9.28 -12.70 5.34
N PRO A 19 -9.82 -13.73 6.04
CA PRO A 19 -9.06 -14.95 6.33
C PRO A 19 -8.63 -15.69 5.05
N LEU A 20 -9.48 -15.68 4.01
CA LEU A 20 -9.17 -16.31 2.73
C LEU A 20 -8.02 -15.60 2.00
N VAL A 21 -8.04 -14.26 2.00
CA VAL A 21 -6.98 -13.46 1.39
C VAL A 21 -5.66 -13.65 2.12
N GLU A 22 -5.69 -13.63 3.46
CA GLU A 22 -4.51 -13.93 4.28
C GLU A 22 -3.95 -15.33 3.96
N ALA A 23 -4.79 -16.34 3.83
CA ALA A 23 -4.37 -17.67 3.41
C ALA A 23 -3.71 -17.67 2.02
N PHE A 24 -4.28 -16.95 1.05
CA PHE A 24 -3.69 -16.86 -0.30
C PHE A 24 -2.34 -16.14 -0.34
N THR A 25 -2.10 -15.16 0.53
CA THR A 25 -0.78 -14.52 0.62
C THR A 25 0.33 -15.46 1.12
N SER A 26 -0.04 -16.57 1.75
CA SER A 26 0.88 -17.61 2.24
C SER A 26 0.80 -18.92 1.45
N ASP A 27 0.12 -18.92 0.29
CA ASP A 27 -0.05 -20.12 -0.52
C ASP A 27 1.28 -20.68 -1.03
N VAL A 28 1.39 -21.99 -1.23
CA VAL A 28 2.61 -22.63 -1.77
C VAL A 28 2.92 -22.15 -3.19
N SER A 29 1.89 -21.83 -3.97
CA SER A 29 2.00 -21.34 -5.34
C SER A 29 2.38 -19.87 -5.38
N ARG A 30 3.53 -19.57 -5.98
CA ARG A 30 3.99 -18.20 -6.26
C ARG A 30 2.94 -17.38 -7.03
N TRP A 31 2.24 -18.02 -7.96
CA TRP A 31 1.23 -17.36 -8.79
C TRP A 31 0.01 -16.93 -7.98
N VAL A 32 -0.42 -17.77 -7.03
CA VAL A 32 -1.53 -17.46 -6.12
C VAL A 32 -1.14 -16.32 -5.19
N ARG A 33 0.04 -16.39 -4.57
CA ARG A 33 0.54 -15.29 -3.72
C ARG A 33 0.63 -13.98 -4.48
N ASN A 34 1.18 -13.99 -5.69
CA ASN A 34 1.28 -12.79 -6.54
C ASN A 34 -0.08 -12.18 -6.82
N ALA A 35 -1.04 -12.98 -7.26
CA ALA A 35 -2.40 -12.51 -7.52
C ALA A 35 -3.05 -11.94 -6.25
N ALA A 36 -2.81 -12.56 -5.09
CA ALA A 36 -3.32 -12.07 -3.81
C ALA A 36 -2.73 -10.71 -3.45
N PHE A 37 -1.40 -10.54 -3.50
CA PHE A 37 -0.75 -9.26 -3.20
C PHE A 37 -1.14 -8.15 -4.19
N GLN A 38 -1.28 -8.46 -5.49
CA GLN A 38 -1.75 -7.49 -6.49
C GLN A 38 -3.14 -6.93 -6.19
N HIS A 39 -4.00 -7.70 -5.51
CA HIS A 39 -5.34 -7.29 -5.13
C HIS A 39 -5.47 -6.76 -3.70
N LEU A 40 -4.40 -6.76 -2.92
CA LEU A 40 -4.44 -6.40 -1.50
C LEU A 40 -4.78 -4.92 -1.28
N GLY A 41 -4.10 -4.02 -1.99
CA GLY A 41 -4.40 -2.57 -1.94
C GLY A 41 -5.84 -2.24 -2.35
N PRO A 42 -6.31 -2.68 -3.54
CA PRO A 42 -7.69 -2.49 -3.96
C PRO A 42 -8.72 -3.09 -3.01
N LEU A 43 -8.42 -4.22 -2.36
CA LEU A 43 -9.29 -4.80 -1.35
C LEU A 43 -9.39 -3.90 -0.13
N ILE A 44 -8.26 -3.47 0.44
CA ILE A 44 -8.24 -2.60 1.62
C ILE A 44 -9.03 -1.32 1.34
N ALA A 45 -8.91 -0.75 0.15
CA ALA A 45 -9.65 0.45 -0.26
C ALA A 45 -11.20 0.30 -0.26
N THR A 46 -11.73 -0.92 -0.15
CA THR A 46 -13.18 -1.19 -0.07
C THR A 46 -13.68 -1.42 1.37
N LEU A 47 -12.78 -1.48 2.34
CA LEU A 47 -13.09 -1.73 3.74
C LEU A 47 -13.39 -0.43 4.48
N SER A 48 -14.09 -0.51 5.61
CA SER A 48 -14.07 0.55 6.61
C SER A 48 -12.84 0.42 7.52
N ALA A 49 -12.43 1.52 8.16
CA ALA A 49 -11.25 1.54 9.03
C ALA A 49 -11.28 0.46 10.15
N ASP A 50 -12.47 0.13 10.67
CA ASP A 50 -12.67 -0.89 11.71
C ASP A 50 -12.56 -2.34 11.20
N GLU A 51 -12.63 -2.55 9.89
CA GLU A 51 -12.41 -3.85 9.26
C GLU A 51 -10.93 -4.11 8.97
N VAL A 52 -10.10 -3.06 8.92
CA VAL A 52 -8.68 -3.19 8.58
C VAL A 52 -7.88 -3.69 9.78
N THR A 53 -7.32 -4.89 9.66
CA THR A 53 -6.49 -5.49 10.70
C THR A 53 -5.03 -5.04 10.61
N PRO A 54 -4.26 -5.04 11.71
CA PRO A 54 -2.81 -4.81 11.64
C PRO A 54 -2.09 -5.81 10.73
N GLN A 55 -2.57 -7.05 10.69
CA GLN A 55 -2.01 -8.11 9.83
C GLN A 55 -2.11 -7.76 8.34
N ILE A 56 -3.27 -7.29 7.88
CA ILE A 56 -3.46 -6.96 6.46
C ILE A 56 -2.61 -5.74 6.05
N LEU A 57 -2.43 -4.77 6.96
CA LEU A 57 -1.53 -3.63 6.73
C LEU A 57 -0.06 -4.04 6.71
N GLN A 58 0.35 -5.00 7.53
CA GLN A 58 1.70 -5.55 7.49
C GLN A 58 1.96 -6.29 6.17
N LEU A 59 0.99 -7.08 5.70
CA LEU A 59 1.06 -7.73 4.39
C LEU A 59 1.18 -6.70 3.27
N PHE A 60 0.36 -5.64 3.29
CA PHE A 60 0.44 -4.55 2.30
C PHE A 60 1.81 -3.84 2.36
N SER A 61 2.28 -3.51 3.56
CA SER A 61 3.58 -2.85 3.78
C SER A 61 4.75 -3.70 3.30
N SER A 62 4.66 -5.04 3.40
CA SER A 62 5.71 -5.94 2.91
C SER A 62 5.92 -5.87 1.40
N MET A 63 4.92 -5.41 0.64
CA MET A 63 5.02 -5.19 -0.81
C MET A 63 6.01 -4.09 -1.16
N ALA A 64 6.17 -3.06 -0.30
CA ALA A 64 7.07 -1.93 -0.52
C ALA A 64 8.54 -2.34 -0.63
N THR A 65 8.93 -3.44 0.01
CA THR A 65 10.31 -3.96 -0.06
C THR A 65 10.49 -5.08 -1.08
N GLY A 66 9.41 -5.50 -1.75
CA GLY A 66 9.38 -6.65 -2.65
C GLY A 66 9.58 -8.03 -1.97
N LYS A 67 9.76 -8.07 -0.64
CA LYS A 67 10.07 -9.31 0.12
C LYS A 67 8.88 -10.25 0.28
N CYS A 68 7.66 -9.80 -0.02
CA CYS A 68 6.43 -10.55 0.16
C CYS A 68 6.32 -11.86 -0.65
N ASN A 69 7.13 -12.04 -1.71
CA ASN A 69 7.01 -13.19 -2.62
C ASN A 69 8.27 -14.07 -2.75
N GLY A 70 9.28 -13.91 -1.88
CA GLY A 70 10.41 -14.86 -1.82
C GLY A 70 11.22 -14.99 -3.12
N GLY A 71 11.30 -13.92 -3.93
CA GLY A 71 12.09 -13.89 -5.17
C GLY A 71 12.88 -12.58 -5.27
N ALA A 72 14.15 -12.67 -5.65
CA ALA A 72 15.01 -11.54 -5.95
C ALA A 72 14.98 -11.27 -7.45
N GLY A 73 14.61 -10.04 -7.84
CA GLY A 73 14.66 -9.55 -9.23
C GLY A 73 13.28 -9.34 -9.85
N ASP A 74 12.99 -8.10 -10.23
CA ASP A 74 11.79 -7.64 -10.95
C ASP A 74 10.44 -7.90 -10.26
N SER A 75 10.33 -7.49 -9.00
CA SER A 75 9.05 -7.44 -8.31
C SER A 75 8.28 -6.18 -8.72
N GLU A 76 7.10 -6.31 -9.32
CA GLU A 76 6.16 -5.19 -9.53
C GLU A 76 5.41 -4.82 -8.23
N MET A 77 5.67 -5.53 -7.12
CA MET A 77 4.98 -5.37 -5.85
C MET A 77 5.15 -3.97 -5.24
N PRO A 78 6.34 -3.35 -5.24
CA PRO A 78 6.49 -1.97 -4.77
C PRO A 78 5.67 -0.99 -5.62
N ASN A 79 5.53 -1.24 -6.93
CA ASN A 79 4.70 -0.40 -7.80
C ASN A 79 3.20 -0.52 -7.46
N HIS A 80 2.71 -1.74 -7.28
CA HIS A 80 1.33 -1.96 -6.81
C HIS A 80 1.10 -1.34 -5.43
N CYS A 81 2.09 -1.42 -4.53
CA CYS A 81 2.03 -0.79 -3.21
C CYS A 81 1.92 0.73 -3.36
N ALA A 82 2.85 1.38 -4.08
CA ALA A 82 2.84 2.82 -4.30
C ALA A 82 1.54 3.32 -4.96
N TYR A 83 1.03 2.62 -5.97
CA TYR A 83 -0.20 3.00 -6.66
C TYR A 83 -1.42 3.00 -5.75
N ASN A 84 -1.53 2.01 -4.86
CA ASN A 84 -2.67 1.88 -3.94
C ASN A 84 -2.45 2.58 -2.59
N PHE A 85 -1.23 3.07 -2.33
CA PHE A 85 -0.84 3.68 -1.06
C PHE A 85 -1.79 4.79 -0.59
N PRO A 86 -2.13 5.81 -1.41
CA PRO A 86 -3.06 6.87 -0.97
C PRO A 86 -4.45 6.33 -0.61
N ALA A 87 -4.98 5.36 -1.36
CA ALA A 87 -6.28 4.76 -1.06
C ALA A 87 -6.27 3.96 0.25
N VAL A 88 -5.17 3.24 0.53
CA VAL A 88 -4.99 2.53 1.80
C VAL A 88 -4.88 3.52 2.96
N VAL A 89 -4.09 4.59 2.81
CA VAL A 89 -3.96 5.65 3.84
C VAL A 89 -5.31 6.36 4.06
N LEU A 90 -6.09 6.61 2.99
CA LEU A 90 -7.43 7.17 3.10
C LEU A 90 -8.37 6.25 3.91
N THR A 91 -8.28 4.94 3.69
CA THR A 91 -9.12 3.94 4.36
C THR A 91 -8.89 3.93 5.87
N VAL A 92 -7.62 3.93 6.30
CA VAL A 92 -7.26 3.85 7.73
C VAL A 92 -7.14 5.22 8.39
N GLY A 93 -7.07 6.28 7.59
CA GLY A 93 -6.87 7.65 8.03
C GLY A 93 -5.50 7.90 8.69
N ARG A 94 -5.35 9.12 9.23
CA ARG A 94 -4.15 9.57 9.97
C ARG A 94 -3.74 8.64 11.12
N GLU A 95 -4.69 7.99 11.78
CA GLU A 95 -4.43 7.11 12.92
C GLU A 95 -3.74 5.80 12.49
N GLY A 96 -3.90 5.37 11.24
CA GLY A 96 -3.19 4.23 10.67
C GLY A 96 -1.77 4.55 10.17
N TRP A 97 -1.40 5.83 10.08
CA TRP A 97 -0.09 6.27 9.56
C TRP A 97 1.12 5.61 10.24
N PRO A 98 1.16 5.41 11.58
CA PRO A 98 2.30 4.77 12.23
C PRO A 98 2.63 3.36 11.72
N LEU A 99 1.64 2.64 11.17
CA LEU A 99 1.82 1.30 10.60
C LEU A 99 2.25 1.33 9.13
N LEU A 100 2.10 2.47 8.44
CA LEU A 100 2.35 2.61 7.01
C LEU A 100 3.59 3.46 6.70
N ARG A 101 4.03 4.32 7.61
CA ARG A 101 5.15 5.25 7.39
C ARG A 101 6.46 4.59 6.97
N ASP A 102 6.73 3.38 7.47
CA ASP A 102 7.96 2.66 7.13
C ASP A 102 7.87 2.14 5.69
N ALA A 103 6.70 1.65 5.26
CA ALA A 103 6.47 1.30 3.86
C ALA A 103 6.57 2.52 2.95
N TYR A 104 6.01 3.67 3.36
CA TYR A 104 6.18 4.94 2.64
C TYR A 104 7.66 5.27 2.45
N ALA A 105 8.45 5.22 3.52
CA ALA A 105 9.89 5.51 3.48
C ALA A 105 10.66 4.54 2.56
N GLU A 106 10.26 3.28 2.46
CA GLU A 106 10.82 2.32 1.50
C GLU A 106 10.47 2.70 0.05
N LEU A 107 9.23 3.09 -0.22
CA LEU A 107 8.80 3.48 -1.57
C LEU A 107 9.46 4.78 -2.06
N VAL A 108 9.67 5.76 -1.16
CA VAL A 108 10.35 7.03 -1.48
C VAL A 108 11.77 6.81 -2.02
N LYS A 109 12.49 5.81 -1.47
CA LYS A 109 13.86 5.48 -1.85
C LYS A 109 13.97 4.28 -2.79
N ASP A 110 12.85 3.80 -3.34
CA ASP A 110 12.84 2.61 -4.18
C ASP A 110 13.76 2.79 -5.38
N ILE A 111 14.50 1.76 -5.76
CA ILE A 111 15.45 1.81 -6.88
C ILE A 111 14.76 2.07 -8.23
N GLN A 112 13.49 1.66 -8.36
CA GLN A 112 12.69 1.81 -9.56
C GLN A 112 12.07 3.21 -9.60
N TRP A 113 12.54 4.03 -10.53
CA TRP A 113 12.01 5.40 -10.72
C TRP A 113 10.49 5.44 -10.93
N LYS A 114 9.90 4.39 -11.53
CA LYS A 114 8.45 4.27 -11.72
C LYS A 114 7.69 4.23 -10.38
N VAL A 115 8.25 3.59 -9.36
CA VAL A 115 7.66 3.52 -8.02
C VAL A 115 7.67 4.91 -7.39
N ARG A 116 8.83 5.57 -7.42
CA ARG A 116 9.01 6.93 -6.89
C ARG A 116 8.09 7.93 -7.59
N ARG A 117 8.02 7.90 -8.92
CA ARG A 117 7.08 8.72 -9.72
C ARG A 117 5.63 8.50 -9.31
N THR A 118 5.20 7.24 -9.20
CA THR A 118 3.81 6.93 -8.79
C THR A 118 3.52 7.52 -7.41
N LEU A 119 4.45 7.39 -6.46
CA LEU A 119 4.26 7.94 -5.12
C LEU A 119 4.24 9.47 -5.13
N ALA A 120 5.14 10.11 -5.87
CA ALA A 120 5.22 11.57 -6.03
C ALA A 120 3.89 12.17 -6.50
N PHE A 121 3.24 11.54 -7.49
CA PHE A 121 1.93 11.99 -7.97
C PHE A 121 0.83 11.93 -6.91
N SER A 122 0.94 11.04 -5.91
CA SER A 122 -0.05 10.92 -4.83
C SER A 122 0.26 11.77 -3.59
N LEU A 123 1.39 12.51 -3.58
CA LEU A 123 1.86 13.22 -2.39
C LEU A 123 0.85 14.27 -1.89
N HIS A 124 0.18 14.96 -2.81
CA HIS A 124 -0.84 15.93 -2.48
C HIS A 124 -2.07 15.28 -1.80
N GLU A 125 -2.51 14.11 -2.25
CA GLU A 125 -3.60 13.36 -1.60
C GLU A 125 -3.21 12.92 -0.20
N LEU A 126 -1.98 12.40 -0.04
CA LEU A 126 -1.45 12.02 1.27
C LEU A 126 -1.42 13.22 2.23
N SER A 127 -1.03 14.41 1.74
CA SER A 127 -1.00 15.62 2.57
C SER A 127 -2.38 16.02 3.10
N LEU A 128 -3.43 15.84 2.28
CA LEU A 128 -4.82 16.11 2.67
C LEU A 128 -5.31 15.14 3.75
N ILE A 129 -4.90 13.87 3.67
CA ILE A 129 -5.34 12.83 4.62
C ILE A 129 -4.59 12.96 5.95
N LEU A 130 -3.28 13.21 5.92
CA LEU A 130 -2.41 13.22 7.10
C LEU A 130 -2.50 14.53 7.89
N GLY A 131 -2.88 15.62 7.23
CA GLY A 131 -2.91 16.94 7.84
C GLY A 131 -1.51 17.57 7.98
N PRO A 132 -1.45 18.84 8.41
CA PRO A 132 -0.25 19.66 8.31
C PRO A 132 0.91 19.17 9.18
N GLU A 133 0.64 18.66 10.39
CA GLU A 133 1.71 18.24 11.31
C GLU A 133 2.46 17.00 10.79
N LEU A 134 1.72 15.98 10.36
CA LEU A 134 2.31 14.76 9.79
C LEU A 134 2.89 15.02 8.39
N THR A 135 2.26 15.89 7.59
CA THR A 135 2.83 16.30 6.31
C THR A 135 4.20 16.95 6.50
N ALA A 136 4.30 17.90 7.43
CA ALA A 136 5.57 18.57 7.73
C ALA A 136 6.64 17.60 8.22
N GLY A 137 6.26 16.65 9.07
CA GLY A 137 7.21 15.70 9.67
C GLY A 137 7.49 14.43 8.86
N SER A 138 6.77 14.15 7.78
CA SER A 138 6.91 12.89 7.04
C SER A 138 6.92 13.02 5.52
N LEU A 139 6.31 14.06 4.94
CA LEU A 139 6.18 14.18 3.48
C LEU A 139 7.12 15.23 2.86
N LEU A 140 7.56 16.24 3.62
CA LEU A 140 8.42 17.30 3.07
C LEU A 140 9.78 16.78 2.59
N ASP A 141 10.43 15.93 3.38
CA ASP A 141 11.71 15.33 2.98
C ASP A 141 11.57 14.50 1.69
N ALA A 142 10.43 13.81 1.53
CA ALA A 142 10.12 13.07 0.32
C ALA A 142 9.83 13.99 -0.87
N MET A 143 9.15 15.12 -0.63
CA MET A 143 8.92 16.15 -1.65
C MET A 143 10.25 16.68 -2.21
N ASP A 144 11.17 17.05 -1.32
CA ASP A 144 12.49 17.56 -1.70
C ASP A 144 13.31 16.49 -2.46
N ALA A 145 13.20 15.22 -2.02
CA ALA A 145 13.82 14.10 -2.71
C ALA A 145 13.27 13.94 -4.14
N PHE A 146 11.95 13.98 -4.33
CA PHE A 146 11.33 13.85 -5.66
C PHE A 146 11.66 15.03 -6.58
N LEU A 147 11.66 16.26 -6.07
CA LEU A 147 12.04 17.45 -6.82
C LEU A 147 13.51 17.42 -7.28
N SER A 148 14.35 16.66 -6.58
CA SER A 148 15.77 16.46 -6.89
C SER A 148 16.06 15.19 -7.71
N ASP A 149 15.02 14.43 -8.07
CA ASP A 149 15.13 13.12 -8.74
C ASP A 149 15.34 13.25 -10.27
N LEU A 150 15.09 12.19 -11.03
CA LEU A 150 15.02 12.19 -12.49
C LEU A 150 13.87 13.08 -12.97
N ASP A 151 14.00 13.64 -14.18
CA ASP A 151 12.96 14.52 -14.74
C ASP A 151 11.63 13.79 -14.95
N GLU A 152 11.63 12.46 -15.09
CA GLU A 152 10.39 11.67 -15.15
C GLU A 152 9.67 11.55 -13.80
N VAL A 153 10.35 11.82 -12.68
CA VAL A 153 9.80 11.70 -11.32
C VAL A 153 9.34 13.06 -10.78
N LYS A 154 9.99 14.16 -11.19
CA LYS A 154 9.63 15.55 -10.83
C LYS A 154 8.26 15.95 -11.37
#